data_AF-A0A955TBP1-F1
#
_entry.id   AF-A0A955TBP1-F1
#
_cell.length_a   1.000
_cell.length_b   1.000
_cell.length_c   1.000
_cell.angle_alpha   90.00
_cell.angle_beta   90.00
_cell.angle_gamma   90.00
#
_symmetry.space_group_name_H-M   'P 1'
#
loop_
_entity.id
_entity.type
_entity.pdbx_description
1 polymer ?
#
loop_
_entity_poly.entity_id
_entity_poly.type
_entity_poly.pdbx_seq_one_letter_code
_entity_poly.pdbx_strand_id
1 'polypeptide(L)'
;LQDGDIINANSLPVAIGKRKSPILKSTQASPLLPFKSAKDRIVKNFEKEYLENLLRTCEGNVTRAAETAEMERSSLQRLLRKHSLNSRDFKKVSNLA
;
A
#
# COMPACT_ATOMS: atom_id res chain seq x y z
N LEU A 1 -17.24 22.16 -45.81
CA LEU A 1 -16.84 21.41 -44.60
C LEU A 1 -17.05 22.37 -43.44
N GLN A 2 -18.13 22.22 -42.68
CA GLN A 2 -18.42 23.08 -41.52
C GLN A 2 -17.70 22.49 -40.31
N ASP A 3 -16.98 23.36 -39.61
CA ASP A 3 -16.21 23.08 -38.40
C ASP A 3 -17.09 22.41 -37.34
N GLY A 4 -16.58 21.31 -36.77
CA GLY A 4 -17.30 20.54 -35.76
C GLY A 4 -17.63 21.36 -34.53
N ASP A 5 -18.86 21.20 -34.04
CA ASP A 5 -19.40 21.90 -32.87
C ASP A 5 -18.45 21.77 -31.65
N ILE A 6 -17.84 22.88 -31.25
CA ILE A 6 -16.98 22.96 -30.08
C ILE A 6 -17.87 22.96 -28.83
N ILE A 7 -17.86 21.85 -28.08
CA ILE A 7 -18.56 21.76 -26.79
C ILE A 7 -17.71 22.46 -25.72
N ASN A 8 -18.13 23.65 -25.31
CA ASN A 8 -17.47 24.40 -24.24
C ASN A 8 -17.95 23.93 -22.85
N ALA A 9 -17.19 24.20 -21.78
CA ALA A 9 -17.51 23.71 -20.43
C ALA A 9 -18.89 24.17 -19.91
N ASN A 10 -19.41 25.25 -20.48
CA ASN A 10 -20.74 25.80 -20.18
C ASN A 10 -21.89 25.09 -20.91
N SER A 11 -21.59 24.23 -21.88
CA SER A 11 -22.57 23.43 -22.64
C SER A 11 -22.97 22.15 -21.91
N LEU A 12 -22.38 21.88 -20.73
CA LEU A 12 -22.76 20.75 -19.89
C LEU A 12 -24.03 21.08 -19.08
N PRO A 13 -25.02 20.18 -19.03
CA PRO A 13 -26.22 20.40 -18.25
C PRO A 13 -25.90 20.55 -16.75
N VAL A 14 -26.55 21.52 -16.10
CA VAL A 14 -26.34 21.90 -14.68
C VAL A 14 -26.47 20.70 -13.71
N ALA A 15 -27.15 19.62 -14.12
CA ALA A 15 -27.27 18.37 -13.40
C ALA A 15 -25.90 17.70 -13.07
N ILE A 16 -24.87 17.93 -13.90
CA ILE A 16 -23.52 17.38 -13.69
C ILE A 16 -22.62 18.42 -12.99
N GLY A 17 -22.79 19.72 -13.29
CA GLY A 17 -21.84 20.78 -12.94
C GLY A 17 -21.79 21.24 -11.48
N LYS A 18 -22.69 20.77 -10.60
CA LYS A 18 -22.77 21.23 -9.20
C LYS A 18 -22.77 20.12 -8.15
N ARG A 19 -22.25 18.94 -8.46
CA ARG A 19 -21.84 18.04 -7.38
C ARG A 19 -20.50 18.54 -6.86
N LYS A 20 -20.48 19.08 -5.63
CA LYS A 20 -19.23 19.13 -4.85
C LYS A 20 -18.75 17.69 -4.71
N SER A 21 -17.96 17.23 -5.66
CA SER A 21 -17.31 15.92 -5.62
C SER A 21 -16.44 15.87 -4.36
N PRO A 22 -16.69 14.98 -3.38
CA PRO A 22 -15.84 14.89 -2.21
C PRO A 22 -14.47 14.25 -2.50
N ILE A 23 -14.15 13.96 -3.77
CA ILE A 23 -13.02 13.08 -4.13
C ILE A 23 -12.30 13.64 -5.35
N LEU A 24 -11.74 14.83 -5.21
CA LEU A 24 -10.46 15.14 -5.82
C LEU A 24 -9.73 15.94 -4.76
N LYS A 25 -9.11 15.23 -3.79
CA LYS A 25 -7.94 15.81 -3.12
C LYS A 25 -7.05 16.20 -4.28
N SER A 26 -6.90 17.50 -4.52
CA SER A 26 -5.98 17.98 -5.52
C SER A 26 -4.68 17.24 -5.25
N THR A 27 -4.22 16.49 -6.24
CA THR A 27 -2.87 15.97 -6.26
C THR A 27 -1.99 17.20 -6.32
N GLN A 28 -1.81 17.87 -5.18
CA GLN A 28 -0.69 18.76 -4.98
C GLN A 28 0.49 17.85 -5.25
N ALA A 29 1.09 18.03 -6.43
CA ALA A 29 2.21 17.26 -6.89
C ALA A 29 3.24 17.32 -5.77
N SER A 30 3.31 16.25 -5.00
CA SER A 30 4.28 16.15 -3.93
C SER A 30 5.64 16.33 -4.62
N PRO A 31 6.53 17.19 -4.12
CA PRO A 31 7.79 17.45 -4.79
C PRO A 31 8.43 16.12 -5.18
N LEU A 32 8.78 15.97 -6.46
CA LEU A 32 9.33 14.74 -7.00
C LEU A 32 10.61 14.42 -6.21
N LEU A 33 10.50 13.47 -5.29
CA LEU A 33 11.66 12.95 -4.58
C LEU A 33 12.62 12.35 -5.61
N PRO A 34 13.94 12.37 -5.36
CA PRO A 34 14.89 11.63 -6.18
C PRO A 34 14.41 10.19 -6.37
N PHE A 35 14.51 9.67 -7.59
CA PHE A 35 13.95 8.35 -7.97
C PHE A 35 14.30 7.25 -6.96
N LYS A 36 15.55 7.24 -6.48
CA LYS A 36 16.03 6.31 -5.45
C LYS A 36 15.22 6.42 -4.16
N SER A 37 15.08 7.62 -3.60
CA SER A 37 14.31 7.87 -2.38
C SER A 37 12.82 7.57 -2.54
N ALA A 38 12.24 7.91 -3.70
CA ALA A 38 10.84 7.60 -4.01
C ALA A 38 10.60 6.07 -4.06
N LYS A 39 11.45 5.34 -4.79
CA LYS A 39 11.41 3.89 -4.87
C LYS A 39 11.62 3.25 -3.50
N ASP A 40 12.63 3.69 -2.75
CA ASP A 40 12.93 3.16 -1.42
C ASP A 40 11.75 3.31 -0.46
N ARG A 41 11.03 4.44 -0.52
CA ARG A 41 9.82 4.66 0.29
C ARG A 41 8.71 3.68 -0.09
N ILE A 42 8.46 3.50 -1.39
CA ILE A 42 7.43 2.58 -1.88
C ILE A 42 7.77 1.14 -1.47
N VAL A 43 9.01 0.71 -1.72
CA VAL A 43 9.49 -0.63 -1.38
C VAL A 43 9.41 -0.88 0.12
N LYS A 44 9.84 0.08 0.97
CA LYS A 44 9.75 -0.08 2.42
C LYS A 44 8.32 -0.24 2.91
N ASN A 45 7.39 0.57 2.40
CA ASN A 45 5.99 0.48 2.78
C ASN A 45 5.38 -0.86 2.36
N PHE A 46 5.64 -1.28 1.13
CA PHE A 46 5.23 -2.58 0.61
C PHE A 46 5.78 -3.74 1.45
N GLU A 47 7.10 -3.75 1.71
CA GLU A 47 7.75 -4.79 2.51
C GLU A 47 7.11 -4.89 3.89
N LYS A 48 6.88 -3.76 4.57
CA LYS A 48 6.27 -3.74 5.91
C LYS A 48 4.85 -4.33 5.88
N GLU A 49 4.00 -3.85 4.98
CA GLU A 49 2.61 -4.31 4.87
C GLU A 49 2.52 -5.81 4.55
N TYR A 50 3.36 -6.27 3.61
CA TYR A 50 3.44 -7.68 3.26
C TYR A 50 3.85 -8.54 4.46
N LEU A 51 4.90 -8.16 5.18
CA LEU A 51 5.39 -8.91 6.34
C LEU A 51 4.38 -8.96 7.48
N GLU A 52 3.65 -7.88 7.74
CA GLU A 52 2.57 -7.88 8.74
C GLU A 52 1.45 -8.86 8.36
N ASN A 53 1.01 -8.84 7.11
CA ASN A 53 -0.04 -9.74 6.63
C ASN A 53 0.42 -11.20 6.63
N LEU A 54 1.66 -11.46 6.23
CA LEU A 54 2.28 -12.78 6.27
C LEU A 54 2.34 -13.32 7.71
N LEU A 55 2.82 -12.50 8.66
CA LEU A 55 2.91 -12.90 10.07
C LEU A 55 1.52 -13.12 10.70
N ARG A 56 0.51 -12.31 10.35
CA ARG A 56 -0.88 -12.54 10.79
C ARG A 56 -1.43 -13.86 10.26
N THR A 57 -1.20 -14.16 8.98
CA THR A 57 -1.68 -15.37 8.31
C THR A 57 -1.02 -16.63 8.87
N CYS A 58 0.26 -16.54 9.20
CA CYS A 58 1.03 -17.63 9.79
C CYS A 58 1.00 -17.65 11.33
N GLU A 59 0.18 -16.80 11.97
CA GLU A 59 0.04 -16.71 13.43
C GLU A 59 1.39 -16.56 14.16
N GLY A 60 2.29 -15.74 13.61
CA GLY A 60 3.63 -15.52 14.15
C GLY A 60 4.62 -16.68 13.97
N ASN A 61 4.24 -17.75 13.25
CA ASN A 61 5.16 -18.84 12.91
C ASN A 61 6.10 -18.42 11.77
N VAL A 62 7.33 -18.05 12.14
CA VAL A 62 8.36 -17.57 11.20
C VAL A 62 8.79 -18.65 10.20
N THR A 63 8.78 -19.93 10.57
CA THR A 63 9.15 -21.02 9.65
C THR A 63 8.10 -21.16 8.55
N ARG A 64 6.83 -21.23 8.94
CA ARG A 64 5.70 -21.29 7.99
C ARG A 64 5.60 -20.02 7.13
N ALA A 65 5.90 -18.86 7.71
CA ALA A 65 5.96 -17.59 6.97
C ALA A 65 7.06 -17.61 5.90
N ALA A 66 8.24 -18.15 6.21
CA ALA A 66 9.35 -18.27 5.27
C ALA A 66 9.00 -19.19 4.09
N GLU A 67 8.39 -20.34 4.39
CA GLU A 67 7.89 -21.27 3.36
C GLU A 67 6.80 -20.62 2.49
N THR A 68 5.83 -19.92 3.11
CA THR A 68 4.73 -19.25 2.39
C THR A 68 5.23 -18.10 1.51
N ALA A 69 6.28 -17.42 1.93
CA ALA A 69 6.91 -16.36 1.15
C ALA A 69 7.92 -16.90 0.11
N GLU A 70 8.18 -18.21 0.10
CA GLU A 70 9.24 -18.84 -0.70
C GLU A 70 10.62 -18.19 -0.48
N MET A 71 10.91 -17.87 0.78
CA MET A 71 12.17 -17.22 1.18
C MET A 71 12.91 -18.04 2.22
N GLU A 72 14.23 -17.90 2.23
CA GLU A 72 15.05 -18.38 3.34
C GLU A 72 14.63 -17.74 4.67
N ARG A 73 14.57 -18.55 5.73
CA ARG A 73 14.19 -18.10 7.08
C ARG A 73 15.12 -16.98 7.58
N SER A 74 16.40 -17.04 7.25
CA SER A 74 17.41 -16.04 7.61
C SER A 74 17.13 -14.69 6.92
N SER A 75 16.76 -14.73 5.64
CA SER A 75 16.36 -13.55 4.86
C SER A 75 15.08 -12.92 5.40
N LEU A 76 14.07 -13.73 5.72
CA LEU A 76 12.84 -13.26 6.34
C LEU A 76 13.13 -12.58 7.69
N GLN A 77 13.94 -13.20 8.55
CA GLN A 77 14.31 -12.60 9.85
C GLN A 77 15.04 -11.27 9.69
N ARG A 78 15.90 -11.13 8.68
CA ARG A 78 16.59 -9.87 8.39
C ARG A 78 15.59 -8.78 7.97
N LEU A 79 14.60 -9.12 7.14
CA LEU A 79 13.52 -8.20 6.75
C LEU A 79 12.66 -7.79 7.95
N LEU A 80 12.30 -8.73 8.83
CA LEU A 80 11.55 -8.43 10.05
C LEU A 80 12.31 -7.45 10.96
N ARG A 81 13.62 -7.68 11.17
CA ARG A 81 14.48 -6.77 11.94
C ARG A 81 14.59 -5.39 11.28
N LYS A 82 14.74 -5.33 9.95
CA LYS A 82 14.79 -4.07 9.18
C LYS A 82 13.54 -3.21 9.40
N HIS A 83 12.37 -3.85 9.56
CA HIS A 83 11.09 -3.18 9.78
C HIS A 83 10.63 -3.15 11.25
N SER A 84 11.50 -3.59 12.18
CA SER A 84 11.18 -3.68 13.62
C SER A 84 9.91 -4.49 13.93
N LEU A 85 9.64 -5.53 13.14
CA LEU A 85 8.51 -6.44 13.35
C LEU A 85 8.95 -7.64 14.19
N ASN A 86 8.18 -7.95 15.24
CA ASN A 86 8.42 -9.11 16.09
C ASN A 86 7.32 -10.15 15.88
N SER A 87 7.69 -11.36 15.50
CA SER A 87 6.74 -12.44 15.24
C SER A 87 5.90 -12.84 16.46
N ARG A 88 6.40 -12.58 17.68
CA ARG A 88 5.68 -12.86 18.93
C ARG A 88 4.41 -12.01 19.07
N ASP A 89 4.41 -10.80 18.50
CA ASP A 89 3.26 -9.89 18.55
C ASP A 89 2.08 -10.40 17.71
N PHE A 90 2.36 -11.32 16.77
CA PHE A 90 1.38 -11.93 15.86
C PHE A 90 1.01 -13.35 16.27
N LYS A 91 1.62 -13.88 17.34
CA LYS A 91 1.29 -15.20 17.86
C LYS A 91 -0.01 -15.09 18.64
N LYS A 92 -1.06 -15.82 18.21
CA LYS A 92 -2.28 -15.92 19.02
C LYS A 92 -1.91 -16.46 20.39
N VAL A 93 -2.28 -15.70 21.42
CA VAL A 93 -2.17 -16.15 22.81
C VAL A 93 -3.20 -17.24 23.00
N SER A 94 -2.79 -18.50 22.84
CA SER A 94 -3.61 -19.65 23.22
C SER A 94 -3.64 -19.70 24.75
N ASN A 95 -4.59 -19.00 25.36
CA ASN A 95 -4.93 -19.25 26.75
C ASN A 95 -5.64 -20.59 26.82
N LEU A 96 -5.13 -21.47 27.70
CA LEU A 96 -5.77 -22.72 28.08
C LEU A 96 -7.18 -22.46 28.64
N ALA A 97 -8.11 -23.33 28.27
CA ALA A 97 -9.30 -23.67 29.07
C ALA A 97 -9.35 -25.20 29.14
#